data_AF-A0A0B8NNX8-F1
#
_entry.id   AF-A0A0B8NNX8-F1
#
_cell.length_a   1.000
_cell.length_b   1.000
_cell.length_c   1.000
_cell.angle_alpha   90.00
_cell.angle_beta   90.00
_cell.angle_gamma   90.00
#
_symmetry.space_group_name_H-M   'P 1'
#
loop_
_entity.id
_entity.type
_entity.pdbx_description
1 polymer ?
#
loop_
_entity_poly.entity_id
_entity_poly.type
_entity_poly.pdbx_seq_one_letter_code
_entity_poly.pdbx_strand_id
1 'polypeptide(L)'
;MARAFDRGHFYLLRQAGADYIESETFHSAMELGSEALRCLGFHPFQIEQQKNSYIQIEKESSDELYHAWLDDSEGERYDNNYIKLFVQLEENVKNAMNADRSDKHERGERGWTPPPKGYSDKLEED
;
A
#
# COMPACT_ATOMS: atom_id res chain seq x y z
N MET A 1 13.79 -3.91 -17.03
CA MET A 1 12.81 -4.52 -16.11
C MET A 1 13.49 -5.63 -15.33
N ALA A 2 13.29 -5.71 -14.01
CA ALA A 2 13.88 -6.72 -13.13
C ALA A 2 12.90 -7.15 -12.01
N ARG A 3 13.09 -8.36 -11.47
CA ARG A 3 12.33 -8.88 -10.32
C ARG A 3 13.21 -8.83 -9.07
N ALA A 4 12.70 -8.24 -7.98
CA ALA A 4 13.33 -8.25 -6.67
C ALA A 4 12.68 -9.33 -5.79
N PHE A 5 13.50 -10.10 -5.06
CA PHE A 5 13.01 -11.11 -4.12
C PHE A 5 12.79 -10.54 -2.71
N ASP A 6 13.48 -9.45 -2.38
CA ASP A 6 13.30 -8.68 -1.16
C ASP A 6 13.63 -7.19 -1.39
N ARG A 7 13.54 -6.39 -0.32
CA ARG A 7 13.78 -4.93 -0.37
C ARG A 7 15.27 -4.59 -0.58
N GLY A 8 16.20 -5.39 -0.07
CA GLY A 8 17.63 -5.16 -0.26
C GLY A 8 18.05 -5.38 -1.72
N HIS A 9 17.54 -6.44 -2.33
CA HIS A 9 17.71 -6.71 -3.75
C HIS A 9 17.03 -5.65 -4.61
N PHE A 10 15.85 -5.15 -4.20
CA PHE A 10 15.20 -4.02 -4.87
C PHE A 10 16.13 -2.80 -4.93
N TYR A 11 16.75 -2.42 -3.81
CA TYR A 11 17.68 -1.29 -3.77
C TYR A 11 18.95 -1.53 -4.58
N LEU A 12 19.50 -2.76 -4.56
CA LEU A 12 20.63 -3.13 -5.42
C LEU A 12 20.31 -2.97 -6.92
N LEU A 13 19.13 -3.43 -7.35
CA LEU A 13 18.68 -3.28 -8.74
C LEU A 13 18.46 -1.81 -9.10
N ARG A 14 17.92 -1.01 -8.18
CA ARG A 14 17.75 0.44 -8.35
C ARG A 14 19.11 1.13 -8.48
N GLN A 15 20.07 0.80 -7.64
CA GLN A 15 21.45 1.31 -7.69
C GLN A 15 22.15 0.92 -9.00
N ALA A 16 21.89 -0.29 -9.51
CA ALA A 16 22.40 -0.75 -10.80
C ALA A 16 21.74 -0.07 -12.01
N GLY A 17 20.76 0.81 -11.80
CA GLY A 17 20.09 1.59 -12.85
C GLY A 17 18.94 0.86 -13.54
N ALA A 18 18.32 -0.14 -12.91
CA ALA A 18 17.12 -0.77 -13.48
C ALA A 18 15.92 0.21 -13.48
N ASP A 19 15.35 0.48 -14.66
CA ASP A 19 14.25 1.45 -14.82
C ASP A 19 12.92 0.99 -14.19
N TYR A 20 12.72 -0.32 -14.07
CA TYR A 20 11.47 -0.91 -13.59
C TYR A 20 11.77 -2.17 -12.82
N ILE A 21 11.38 -2.18 -11.55
CA ILE A 21 11.66 -3.24 -10.59
C ILE A 21 10.34 -3.61 -9.92
N GLU A 22 10.02 -4.90 -9.91
CA GLU A 22 8.82 -5.41 -9.23
C GLU A 22 9.23 -6.37 -8.12
N SER A 23 8.66 -6.18 -6.93
CA SER A 23 8.79 -7.13 -5.82
C SER A 23 7.95 -8.36 -6.11
N GLU A 24 8.53 -9.55 -5.98
CA GLU A 24 7.87 -10.78 -6.37
C GLU A 24 6.66 -11.15 -5.51
N THR A 25 6.62 -10.71 -4.25
CA THR A 25 5.57 -11.07 -3.29
C THR A 25 4.57 -9.94 -3.01
N PHE A 26 4.90 -8.69 -3.34
CA PHE A 26 4.15 -7.52 -2.87
C PHE A 26 2.66 -7.56 -3.23
N HIS A 27 2.33 -7.75 -4.51
CA HIS A 27 0.95 -7.75 -4.98
C HIS A 27 0.14 -8.91 -4.37
N SER A 28 0.72 -10.12 -4.33
CA SER A 28 0.06 -11.28 -3.72
C SER A 28 -0.16 -11.10 -2.22
N ALA A 29 0.78 -10.47 -1.51
CA ALA A 29 0.63 -10.15 -0.10
C ALA A 29 -0.51 -9.14 0.14
N MET A 30 -0.64 -8.13 -0.73
CA MET A 30 -1.75 -7.17 -0.67
C MET A 30 -3.11 -7.83 -0.88
N GLU A 31 -3.25 -8.70 -1.89
CA GLU A 31 -4.50 -9.43 -2.10
C GLU A 31 -4.83 -10.35 -0.93
N LEU A 32 -3.84 -11.06 -0.37
CA LEU A 32 -4.03 -11.91 0.79
C LEU A 32 -4.49 -11.10 2.02
N GLY A 33 -3.92 -9.91 2.24
CA GLY A 33 -4.36 -8.98 3.28
C GLY A 33 -5.79 -8.51 3.07
N SER A 34 -6.16 -8.16 1.83
CA SER A 34 -7.53 -7.78 1.48
C SER A 34 -8.53 -8.90 1.71
N GLU A 35 -8.19 -10.15 1.35
CA GLU A 35 -9.05 -11.31 1.64
C GLU A 35 -9.19 -11.56 3.14
N ALA A 36 -8.10 -11.42 3.90
CA ALA A 36 -8.16 -11.55 5.36
C ALA A 36 -9.12 -10.53 5.98
N LEU A 37 -9.08 -9.27 5.53
CA LEU A 37 -10.02 -8.23 5.97
C LEU A 37 -11.47 -8.54 5.56
N ARG A 38 -11.69 -9.08 4.36
CA ARG A 38 -13.04 -9.54 3.94
C ARG A 38 -13.55 -10.64 4.87
N CYS A 39 -12.72 -11.63 5.21
CA CYS A 39 -13.08 -12.70 6.15
C CYS A 39 -13.40 -12.18 7.55
N LEU A 40 -12.75 -11.08 7.97
CA LEU A 40 -13.03 -10.40 9.25
C LEU A 40 -14.28 -9.51 9.22
N GLY A 41 -14.97 -9.39 8.08
CA GLY A 41 -16.21 -8.65 7.94
C GLY A 41 -16.05 -7.17 7.61
N PHE A 42 -14.86 -6.73 7.19
CA PHE A 42 -14.67 -5.36 6.72
C PHE A 42 -15.34 -5.14 5.36
N HIS A 43 -15.85 -3.94 5.13
CA HIS A 43 -16.58 -3.62 3.90
C HIS A 43 -15.61 -3.55 2.70
N PRO A 44 -15.92 -4.15 1.53
CA PRO A 44 -15.01 -4.19 0.38
C PRO A 44 -14.49 -2.82 -0.07
N PHE A 45 -15.36 -1.80 -0.09
CA PHE A 45 -14.94 -0.43 -0.43
C PHE A 45 -13.87 0.12 0.52
N GLN A 46 -13.99 -0.14 1.82
CA GLN A 46 -13.00 0.28 2.81
C GLN A 46 -11.67 -0.46 2.60
N ILE A 47 -11.74 -1.75 2.29
CA ILE A 47 -10.55 -2.58 2.05
C ILE A 47 -9.78 -2.06 0.83
N GLU A 48 -10.47 -1.79 -0.28
CA GLU A 48 -9.83 -1.23 -1.48
C GLU A 48 -9.27 0.17 -1.23
N GLN A 49 -9.96 1.01 -0.46
CA GLN A 49 -9.43 2.32 -0.04
C GLN A 49 -8.13 2.15 0.75
N GLN A 50 -8.13 1.29 1.78
CA GLN A 50 -6.94 1.04 2.62
C GLN A 50 -5.77 0.45 1.83
N LYS A 51 -6.05 -0.49 0.90
CA LYS A 51 -5.05 -1.07 0.00
C LYS A 51 -4.41 0.00 -0.89
N ASN A 52 -5.20 0.87 -1.50
CA ASN A 52 -4.69 1.94 -2.35
C ASN A 52 -3.87 2.96 -1.56
N SER A 53 -4.35 3.35 -0.37
CA SER A 53 -3.61 4.24 0.53
C SER A 53 -2.28 3.63 0.96
N TYR A 54 -2.23 2.33 1.28
CA TYR A 54 -0.98 1.64 1.59
C TYR A 54 0.03 1.70 0.44
N ILE A 55 -0.41 1.33 -0.78
CA ILE A 55 0.44 1.29 -1.96
C ILE A 55 1.03 2.68 -2.25
N GLN A 56 0.22 3.72 -2.09
CA GLN A 56 0.65 5.10 -2.33
C GLN A 56 1.70 5.54 -1.29
N ILE A 57 1.45 5.31 0.00
CA ILE A 57 2.39 5.70 1.06
C ILE A 57 3.69 4.90 0.96
N GLU A 58 3.61 3.60 0.65
CA GLU A 58 4.81 2.77 0.47
C GLU A 58 5.65 3.28 -0.71
N LYS A 59 4.99 3.68 -1.81
CA LYS A 59 5.68 4.28 -2.96
C LYS A 59 6.36 5.60 -2.60
N GLU A 60 5.70 6.46 -1.82
CA GLU A 60 6.25 7.75 -1.37
C GLU A 60 7.43 7.57 -0.41
N SER A 61 7.32 6.62 0.52
CA SER A 61 8.34 6.37 1.54
C SER A 61 9.54 5.55 1.03
N SER A 62 9.38 4.81 -0.08
CA SER A 62 10.43 3.97 -0.68
C SER A 62 11.69 4.77 -1.06
N ASP A 63 11.53 6.02 -1.49
CA ASP A 63 12.65 6.89 -1.86
C ASP A 63 13.48 7.30 -0.63
N GLU A 64 12.83 7.69 0.46
CA GLU A 64 13.50 8.05 1.72
C GLU A 64 14.28 6.87 2.29
N LEU A 65 13.68 5.68 2.30
CA LEU A 65 14.34 4.46 2.74
C LEU A 65 15.52 4.06 1.84
N TYR A 66 15.39 4.26 0.53
CA TYR A 66 16.49 4.02 -0.40
C TYR A 66 17.67 4.95 -0.14
N HIS A 67 17.42 6.23 0.13
CA HIS A 67 18.48 7.18 0.47
C HIS A 67 19.17 6.82 1.78
N ALA A 68 18.40 6.48 2.83
CA ALA A 68 18.97 6.02 4.09
C ALA A 68 19.81 4.74 3.92
N TRP A 69 19.38 3.81 3.08
CA TRP A 69 20.13 2.59 2.74
C TRP A 69 21.41 2.88 1.93
N LEU A 70 21.39 3.90 1.06
CA LEU A 70 22.53 4.28 0.22
C LEU A 70 23.62 5.02 1.01
N ASP A 71 23.21 5.90 1.94
CA ASP A 71 24.12 6.74 2.72
C ASP A 71 25.07 5.90 3.58
N ASP A 72 24.67 4.70 4.02
CA ASP A 72 25.49 3.81 4.86
C ASP A 72 26.34 2.81 4.05
N SER A 73 26.89 3.24 2.92
CA SER A 73 27.68 2.40 2.02
C SER A 73 29.01 1.88 2.59
N GLU A 74 29.47 2.43 3.71
CA GLU A 74 30.71 2.06 4.42
C GLU A 74 30.47 1.03 5.55
N GLY A 75 29.21 0.67 5.84
CA GLY A 75 28.80 -0.16 6.99
C GLY A 75 27.78 -1.28 6.66
N GLU A 76 27.05 -1.74 7.68
CA GLU A 76 25.93 -2.67 7.49
C GLU A 76 24.74 -1.90 6.93
N ARG A 77 24.38 -2.12 5.66
CA ARG A 77 23.29 -1.42 4.94
C ARG A 77 21.89 -1.43 5.59
N TYR A 78 21.72 -2.14 6.70
CA TYR A 78 20.55 -2.12 7.58
C TYR A 78 20.95 -1.63 8.97
N ASP A 79 21.52 -0.44 9.04
CA ASP A 79 22.00 0.13 10.28
C ASP A 79 20.85 0.61 11.19
N ASN A 80 21.22 1.12 12.36
CA ASN A 80 20.26 1.65 13.32
C ASN A 80 19.47 2.84 12.77
N ASN A 81 20.04 3.62 11.85
CA ASN A 81 19.35 4.76 11.25
C ASN A 81 18.25 4.29 10.28
N TYR A 82 18.58 3.35 9.38
CA TYR A 82 17.61 2.73 8.49
C TYR A 82 16.45 2.11 9.26
N ILE A 83 16.75 1.30 10.29
CA ILE A 83 15.71 0.63 11.09
C ILE A 83 14.82 1.67 11.77
N LYS A 84 15.40 2.74 12.32
CA LYS A 84 14.62 3.79 12.97
C LYS A 84 13.71 4.52 11.99
N LEU A 85 14.21 4.88 10.81
CA LEU A 85 13.43 5.52 9.76
C LEU A 85 12.30 4.58 9.29
N PHE A 86 12.60 3.30 9.09
CA PHE A 86 11.61 2.29 8.75
C PHE A 86 10.48 2.22 9.77
N VAL A 87 10.79 2.13 11.07
CA VAL A 87 9.76 2.12 12.13
C VAL A 87 8.93 3.41 12.13
N GLN A 88 9.54 4.56 11.88
CA GLN A 88 8.82 5.84 11.81
C GLN A 88 7.85 5.88 10.63
N LEU A 89 8.28 5.42 9.45
CA LEU A 89 7.45 5.39 8.26
C LEU A 89 6.28 4.39 8.42
N GLU A 90 6.52 3.24 9.03
CA GLU A 90 5.45 2.27 9.35
C GLU A 90 4.39 2.87 10.30
N GLU A 91 4.80 3.65 11.30
CA GLU A 91 3.83 4.33 12.16
C GLU A 91 3.07 5.43 11.40
N ASN A 92 3.70 6.11 10.46
CA ASN A 92 3.03 7.08 9.58
C ASN A 92 1.99 6.41 8.69
N VAL A 93 2.32 5.27 8.07
CA VAL A 93 1.39 4.44 7.29
C VAL A 93 0.16 4.10 8.13
N LYS A 94 0.39 3.58 9.35
CA LYS A 94 -0.67 3.22 10.28
C LYS A 94 -1.54 4.41 10.68
N ASN A 95 -0.95 5.58 10.92
CA ASN A 95 -1.69 6.79 11.25
C ASN A 95 -2.56 7.27 10.07
N ALA A 96 -2.01 7.29 8.86
CA ALA A 96 -2.73 7.67 7.65
C ALA A 96 -3.92 6.73 7.37
N MET A 97 -3.73 5.41 7.54
CA MET A 97 -4.82 4.43 7.42
C MET A 97 -5.95 4.63 8.43
N ASN A 98 -5.65 5.15 9.62
CA ASN A 98 -6.65 5.43 10.65
C ASN A 98 -7.34 6.79 10.44
N ALA A 99 -6.65 7.80 9.90
CA ALA A 99 -7.23 9.12 9.63
C ALA A 99 -8.32 9.05 8.54
N ASP A 100 -8.12 8.22 7.52
CA ASP A 100 -9.11 7.95 6.47
C ASP A 100 -10.44 7.39 7.02
N ARG A 101 -10.41 6.84 8.25
CA ARG A 101 -11.58 6.32 8.98
C ARG A 101 -12.32 7.41 9.78
N SER A 102 -11.63 8.46 10.23
CA SER A 102 -12.23 9.48 11.12
C SER A 102 -12.94 10.61 10.37
N ASP A 103 -12.50 10.96 9.17
CA ASP A 103 -13.13 12.06 8.39
C ASP A 103 -14.49 11.67 7.79
N LYS A 104 -14.83 10.38 7.75
CA LYS A 104 -16.13 9.87 7.25
C LYS A 104 -17.12 9.47 8.35
N HIS A 105 -16.91 9.94 9.59
CA HIS A 105 -17.96 9.86 10.62
C HIS A 105 -19.00 10.98 10.52
N GLU A 106 -19.29 11.47 9.30
CA GLU A 106 -20.65 11.95 9.02
C GLU A 106 -21.58 10.73 8.99
N ARG A 107 -22.37 10.59 10.05
CA ARG A 107 -23.33 9.50 10.33
C ARG A 107 -24.49 9.39 9.30
N GLY A 108 -24.29 9.83 8.06
CA GLY A 108 -25.27 9.87 6.98
C GLY A 108 -24.86 9.17 5.68
N GLU A 109 -23.60 8.76 5.53
CA GLU A 109 -23.18 8.11 4.28
C GLU A 109 -23.69 6.67 4.21
N ARG A 110 -24.85 6.50 3.54
CA ARG A 110 -25.18 5.24 2.89
C ARG A 110 -24.01 4.87 1.98
N GLY A 111 -23.13 4.00 2.48
CA GLY A 111 -22.11 3.35 1.66
C GLY A 111 -22.76 2.76 0.41
N TRP A 112 -22.00 2.71 -0.68
CA TRP A 112 -22.46 2.21 -1.97
C TRP A 112 -23.26 0.92 -1.81
N THR A 113 -24.58 1.01 -1.99
CA THR A 113 -25.45 -0.15 -2.11
C THR A 113 -25.43 -0.57 -3.57
N PRO A 114 -25.08 -1.83 -3.88
CA PRO A 114 -25.12 -2.30 -5.26
C PRO A 114 -26.50 -2.01 -5.85
N PRO A 115 -26.57 -1.60 -7.12
CA PRO A 115 -27.84 -1.27 -7.75
C PRO A 115 -28.80 -2.47 -7.65
N PRO A 116 -30.11 -2.23 -7.42
CA PRO A 116 -31.10 -3.29 -7.35
C PRO A 116 -31.06 -4.18 -8.60
N LYS A 117 -31.39 -5.46 -8.44
CA LYS A 117 -31.45 -6.42 -9.55
C LYS A 117 -32.37 -5.88 -10.66
N GLY A 118 -31.87 -5.78 -11.89
CA GLY A 118 -32.60 -5.21 -13.04
C GLY A 118 -32.47 -3.69 -13.22
N TYR A 119 -31.46 -3.04 -12.61
CA TYR A 119 -31.18 -1.61 -12.83
C TYR A 119 -30.69 -1.30 -14.26
N SER A 120 -29.93 -2.21 -14.88
CA SER A 120 -29.46 -2.11 -16.26
C SER A 120 -30.60 -1.95 -17.27
N ASP A 121 -31.66 -2.71 -17.06
CA ASP A 121 -32.77 -2.83 -18.02
C ASP A 121 -33.62 -1.54 -18.09
N LYS A 122 -33.46 -0.64 -17.10
CA LYS A 122 -34.14 0.66 -17.04
C LYS A 122 -33.35 1.80 -17.68
N LEU A 123 -32.09 1.56 -18.03
CA LEU A 123 -31.22 2.56 -18.67
C LEU A 123 -31.29 2.48 -20.20
N GLU A 124 -31.88 1.42 -20.75
CA GLU A 124 -31.99 1.17 -22.20
C GLU A 124 -33.28 1.73 -22.83
N GLU A 125 -34.17 2.37 -22.04
CA GLU A 125 -35.45 2.92 -22.51
C GLU A 125 -35.44 4.42 -22.90
N ASP A 126 -34.29 5.10 -22.87
CA ASP A 126 -34.09 6.48 -23.36
C ASP A 126 -33.24 6.54 -24.65
#